data_AF-A0A954K925-F1
#
_entry.id   AF-A0A954K925-F1
#
_cell.length_a   1.000
_cell.length_b   1.000
_cell.length_c   1.000
_cell.angle_alpha   90.00
_cell.angle_beta   90.00
_cell.angle_gamma   90.00
#
_symmetry.space_group_name_H-M   'P 1'
#
loop_
_entity.id
_entity.type
_entity.pdbx_description
1 polymer ?
#
loop_
_entity_poly.entity_id
_entity_poly.type
_entity_poly.pdbx_seq_one_letter_code
_entity_poly.pdbx_strand_id
1 'polypeptide(L)'
;GGICFILGSDGDAPESMIVSFNSLAAQKLLPLELLGSLKFIPPEFLDLENNPHSLFEYFQELGGTGELSTMEVSRYWRVEPTDKGQVIATYTDSRNSPAIIERNLGQGKVVVLTTGVDSAGWSQLLYARWSYLAFADQLTRYLIHTRSNRANYLAGEIASYQWPASAIEPETFLLRTPDLKQLLIQVKAGAQQITIPETTAIGHYQLIDNSSDSTRSSSGFSVNINPAESNFTPISENELDQFLGADRYSLTHDMESLKRTIRTGRLGVEIFPLLATLLLLLFCLEHFTANYFYEIDQAAETTS
;
A
#
# COMPACT_ATOMS: atom_id res chain seq x y z
N GLY A 1 10.26 5.02 -18.67
CA GLY A 1 11.44 4.40 -18.04
C GLY A 1 12.41 5.49 -17.65
N GLY A 2 13.00 5.38 -16.47
CA GLY A 2 14.05 6.29 -16.01
C GLY A 2 15.45 5.82 -16.40
N ILE A 3 16.40 6.73 -16.31
CA ILE A 3 17.84 6.48 -16.48
C ILE A 3 18.59 7.09 -15.31
N CYS A 4 19.63 6.40 -14.84
CA CYS A 4 20.54 6.97 -13.86
C CYS A 4 21.95 7.05 -14.44
N PHE A 5 22.60 8.19 -14.20
CA PHE A 5 24.02 8.40 -14.48
C PHE A 5 24.77 8.42 -13.15
N ILE A 6 25.75 7.55 -12.99
CA ILE A 6 26.70 7.58 -11.88
C ILE A 6 28.00 8.15 -12.42
N LEU A 7 28.34 9.37 -12.01
CA LEU A 7 29.54 10.06 -12.48
C LEU A 7 30.76 9.55 -11.72
N GLY A 8 31.46 8.58 -12.30
CA GLY A 8 32.66 7.97 -11.75
C GLY A 8 33.97 8.59 -12.23
N SER A 9 35.04 7.79 -12.09
CA SER A 9 36.38 8.17 -12.51
C SER A 9 36.44 8.55 -14.00
N ASP A 10 37.03 9.70 -14.28
CA ASP A 10 37.42 10.19 -15.61
C ASP A 10 38.69 9.52 -16.17
N GLY A 11 39.34 8.66 -15.38
CA GLY A 11 40.66 8.15 -15.72
C GLY A 11 41.66 9.30 -15.85
N ASP A 12 42.35 9.39 -16.99
CA ASP A 12 43.38 10.41 -17.26
C ASP A 12 42.87 11.63 -18.05
N ALA A 13 41.56 11.74 -18.34
CA ALA A 13 41.04 12.77 -19.26
C ALA A 13 39.75 13.52 -18.80
N PRO A 14 39.77 14.22 -17.65
CA PRO A 14 38.65 15.02 -17.14
C PRO A 14 38.02 15.97 -18.16
N GLU A 15 38.86 16.67 -18.92
CA GLU A 15 38.41 17.70 -19.86
C GLU A 15 37.54 17.12 -20.98
N SER A 16 37.86 15.90 -21.43
CA SER A 16 37.07 15.22 -22.46
C SER A 16 35.66 14.89 -21.97
N MET A 17 35.55 14.47 -20.69
CA MET A 17 34.28 14.15 -20.06
C MET A 17 33.42 15.41 -19.90
N ILE A 18 34.00 16.51 -19.44
CA ILE A 18 33.32 17.81 -19.32
C ILE A 18 32.74 18.23 -20.68
N VAL A 19 33.53 18.18 -21.75
CA VAL A 19 33.07 18.55 -23.10
C VAL A 19 31.92 17.64 -23.57
N SER A 20 32.01 16.33 -23.36
CA SER A 20 30.96 15.39 -23.77
C SER A 20 29.65 15.60 -23.00
N PHE A 21 29.73 15.75 -21.67
CA PHE A 21 28.56 15.93 -20.80
C PHE A 21 27.93 17.33 -20.93
N ASN A 22 28.68 18.33 -21.40
CA ASN A 22 28.17 19.67 -21.71
C ASN A 22 27.79 19.86 -23.18
N SER A 23 27.82 18.81 -24.00
CA SER A 23 27.33 18.88 -25.37
C SER A 23 25.82 19.16 -25.43
N LEU A 24 25.35 19.77 -26.53
CA LEU A 24 23.91 20.03 -26.74
C LEU A 24 23.04 18.77 -26.65
N ALA A 25 23.57 17.62 -27.05
CA ALA A 25 22.86 16.34 -26.95
C ALA A 25 22.74 15.88 -25.49
N ALA A 26 23.82 15.98 -24.71
CA ALA A 26 23.84 15.60 -23.30
C ALA A 26 22.94 16.54 -22.46
N GLN A 27 22.97 17.85 -22.70
CA GLN A 27 22.15 18.84 -21.98
C GLN A 27 20.63 18.71 -22.25
N LYS A 28 20.24 18.03 -23.34
CA LYS A 28 18.82 17.65 -23.52
C LYS A 28 18.35 16.65 -22.47
N LEU A 29 19.25 15.77 -22.02
CA LEU A 29 18.97 14.68 -21.07
C LEU A 29 19.34 15.08 -19.63
N LEU A 30 20.56 15.53 -19.43
CA LEU A 30 21.12 15.78 -18.10
C LEU A 30 20.46 16.98 -17.42
N PRO A 31 20.31 16.95 -16.09
CA PRO A 31 19.77 18.05 -15.30
C PRO A 31 20.81 19.08 -14.86
N LEU A 32 22.05 18.98 -15.35
CA LEU A 32 23.18 19.72 -14.80
C LEU A 32 24.24 20.02 -15.86
N GLU A 33 25.06 21.02 -15.56
CA GLU A 33 26.33 21.31 -16.24
C GLU A 33 27.49 20.76 -15.41
N LEU A 34 28.41 20.05 -16.07
CA LEU A 34 29.60 19.49 -15.44
C LEU A 34 30.70 20.56 -15.42
N LEU A 35 31.22 20.92 -14.24
CA LEU A 35 32.24 21.97 -14.12
C LEU A 35 33.66 21.40 -13.97
N GLY A 36 33.80 20.29 -13.23
CA GLY A 36 35.10 19.64 -13.03
C GLY A 36 35.09 18.70 -11.84
N SER A 37 36.13 17.85 -11.72
CA SER A 37 36.28 16.94 -10.60
C SER A 37 37.04 17.62 -9.45
N LEU A 38 36.54 17.46 -8.22
CA LEU A 38 37.16 18.00 -7.01
C LEU A 38 37.39 16.87 -6.00
N LYS A 39 38.40 17.07 -5.15
CA LYS A 39 38.71 16.19 -4.03
C LYS A 39 38.32 16.87 -2.72
N PHE A 40 37.61 16.15 -1.87
CA PHE A 40 37.32 16.56 -0.49
C PHE A 40 38.53 16.31 0.41
N ILE A 41 38.89 17.31 1.21
CA ILE A 41 39.97 17.24 2.21
C ILE A 41 39.50 18.06 3.43
N PRO A 42 39.03 17.44 4.52
CA PRO A 42 38.82 15.99 4.73
C PRO A 42 37.71 15.40 3.84
N PRO A 43 37.57 14.05 3.74
CA PRO A 43 36.42 13.44 3.08
C PRO A 43 35.09 13.91 3.68
N GLU A 44 34.06 13.99 2.84
CA GLU A 44 32.72 14.44 3.22
C GLU A 44 31.71 13.30 3.06
N PHE A 45 30.50 13.48 3.58
CA PHE A 45 29.45 12.45 3.60
C PHE A 45 28.22 12.90 2.81
N LEU A 46 27.35 11.96 2.42
CA LEU A 46 26.03 12.29 1.90
C LEU A 46 25.13 12.79 3.02
N ASP A 47 24.58 13.99 2.85
CA ASP A 47 23.57 14.54 3.75
C ASP A 47 22.20 13.96 3.38
N LEU A 48 21.81 12.93 4.14
CA LEU A 48 20.57 12.19 3.98
C LEU A 48 19.71 12.22 5.24
N GLU A 49 20.11 12.99 6.25
CA GLU A 49 19.39 13.05 7.52
C GLU A 49 18.03 13.72 7.30
N ASN A 50 16.94 13.05 7.69
CA ASN A 50 15.57 13.55 7.53
C ASN A 50 15.19 13.95 6.09
N ASN A 51 15.80 13.34 5.07
CA ASN A 51 15.52 13.67 3.68
C ASN A 51 14.12 13.15 3.27
N PRO A 52 13.13 14.02 2.99
CA PRO A 52 11.74 13.62 2.74
C PRO A 52 11.48 13.08 1.33
N HIS A 53 12.52 12.97 0.50
CA HIS A 53 12.37 12.55 -0.89
C HIS A 53 11.99 11.07 -0.99
N SER A 54 11.07 10.72 -1.91
CA SER A 54 10.54 9.36 -2.06
C SER A 54 11.59 8.31 -2.41
N LEU A 55 12.73 8.72 -2.99
CA LEU A 55 13.90 7.85 -3.18
C LEU A 55 14.40 7.23 -1.86
N PHE A 56 14.18 7.88 -0.72
CA PHE A 56 14.65 7.47 0.60
C PHE A 56 13.54 6.99 1.53
N GLU A 57 12.28 6.92 1.08
CA GLU A 57 11.12 6.56 1.92
C GLU A 57 11.31 5.20 2.61
N TYR A 58 11.77 4.19 1.87
CA TYR A 58 12.07 2.86 2.41
C TYR A 58 13.17 2.86 3.47
N PHE A 59 14.14 3.77 3.38
CA PHE A 59 15.17 3.88 4.42
C PHE A 59 14.58 4.46 5.69
N GLN A 60 13.66 5.42 5.60
CA GLN A 60 12.98 5.96 6.77
C GLN A 60 12.19 4.88 7.52
N GLU A 61 11.50 3.99 6.80
CA GLU A 61 10.77 2.84 7.38
C GLU A 61 11.70 1.88 8.15
N LEU A 62 12.94 1.72 7.69
CA LEU A 62 13.94 0.84 8.29
C LEU A 62 14.78 1.53 9.41
N GLY A 63 14.42 2.76 9.80
CA GLY A 63 15.12 3.50 10.86
C GLY A 63 16.20 4.47 10.37
N GLY A 64 16.23 4.80 9.08
CA GLY A 64 17.06 5.85 8.47
C GLY A 64 17.97 5.35 7.35
N THR A 65 18.73 6.28 6.75
CA THR A 65 19.73 6.00 5.69
C THR A 65 21.02 5.36 6.24
N GLY A 66 21.15 5.31 7.57
CA GLY A 66 22.03 4.41 8.32
C GLY A 66 23.49 4.43 7.86
N GLU A 67 23.96 3.32 7.30
CA GLU A 67 25.35 3.17 6.87
C GLU A 67 25.69 4.06 5.67
N LEU A 68 24.71 4.39 4.81
CA LEU A 68 24.97 5.12 3.57
C LEU A 68 25.43 6.56 3.82
N SER A 69 24.84 7.24 4.81
CA SER A 69 25.23 8.60 5.21
C SER A 69 26.53 8.64 6.01
N THR A 70 27.06 7.49 6.43
CA THR A 70 28.35 7.39 7.14
C THR A 70 29.52 7.03 6.23
N MET A 71 29.25 6.75 4.95
CA MET A 71 30.31 6.41 4.00
C MET A 71 31.04 7.65 3.50
N GLU A 72 32.36 7.61 3.55
CA GLU A 72 33.21 8.71 3.11
C GLU A 72 33.16 8.86 1.58
N VAL A 73 33.01 10.11 1.14
CA VAL A 73 33.15 10.56 -0.24
C VAL A 73 34.42 11.40 -0.31
N SER A 74 35.39 10.90 -1.06
CA SER A 74 36.70 11.56 -1.23
C SER A 74 36.76 12.43 -2.48
N ARG A 75 35.99 12.10 -3.52
CA ARG A 75 35.93 12.86 -4.77
C ARG A 75 34.51 12.94 -5.30
N TYR A 76 34.23 14.04 -5.98
CA TYR A 76 32.96 14.29 -6.63
C TYR A 76 33.14 15.19 -7.85
N TRP A 77 32.19 15.13 -8.76
CA TRP A 77 32.03 16.10 -9.82
C TRP A 77 31.33 17.33 -9.27
N ARG A 78 32.01 18.47 -9.36
CA ARG A 78 31.38 19.77 -9.16
C ARG A 78 30.46 20.01 -10.35
N VAL A 79 29.21 20.27 -10.04
CA VAL A 79 28.14 20.48 -11.02
C VAL A 79 27.35 21.72 -10.70
N GLU A 80 26.72 22.28 -11.72
CA GLU A 80 25.73 23.34 -11.58
C GLU A 80 24.37 22.81 -12.08
N PRO A 81 23.37 22.63 -11.20
CA PRO A 81 22.04 22.21 -11.62
C PRO A 81 21.41 23.24 -12.57
N THR A 82 20.83 22.75 -13.66
CA THR A 82 20.02 23.58 -14.57
C THR A 82 18.67 23.94 -13.92
N ASP A 83 17.92 24.85 -14.55
CA ASP A 83 16.54 25.19 -14.18
C ASP A 83 15.58 23.99 -14.12
N LYS A 84 15.91 22.90 -14.82
CA LYS A 84 15.13 21.66 -14.86
C LYS A 84 15.62 20.60 -13.86
N GLY A 85 16.74 20.86 -13.19
CA GLY A 85 17.37 19.96 -12.24
C GLY A 85 16.95 20.28 -10.81
N GLN A 86 16.43 19.29 -10.10
CA GLN A 86 16.15 19.37 -8.68
C GLN A 86 17.24 18.63 -7.89
N VAL A 87 17.87 19.32 -6.95
CA VAL A 87 18.81 18.68 -6.02
C VAL A 87 18.01 17.89 -4.98
N ILE A 88 18.28 16.59 -4.90
CA ILE A 88 17.61 15.66 -3.98
C ILE A 88 18.43 15.47 -2.70
N ALA A 89 19.75 15.37 -2.85
CA ALA A 89 20.68 15.19 -1.75
C ALA A 89 21.94 16.00 -2.01
N THR A 90 22.56 16.46 -0.93
CA THR A 90 23.80 17.24 -0.95
C THR A 90 24.90 16.48 -0.21
N TYR A 91 26.15 16.92 -0.39
CA TYR A 91 27.22 16.55 0.53
C TYR A 91 27.15 17.43 1.78
N THR A 92 27.78 16.97 2.86
CA THR A 92 27.90 17.66 4.15
C THR A 92 28.93 18.80 4.14
N ASP A 93 29.53 19.10 2.99
CA ASP A 93 30.49 20.18 2.83
C ASP A 93 29.84 21.55 3.07
N SER A 94 30.65 22.56 3.40
CA SER A 94 30.14 23.90 3.74
C SER A 94 29.35 24.60 2.63
N ARG A 95 29.43 24.10 1.39
CA ARG A 95 28.71 24.65 0.23
C ARG A 95 27.44 23.86 -0.10
N ASN A 96 27.15 22.79 0.63
CA ASN A 96 26.05 21.86 0.35
C ASN A 96 26.07 21.44 -1.13
N SER A 97 27.25 21.02 -1.60
CA SER A 97 27.50 20.65 -2.98
C SER A 97 26.49 19.57 -3.43
N PRO A 98 25.86 19.69 -4.61
CA PRO A 98 24.88 18.71 -5.07
C PRO A 98 25.45 17.30 -5.23
N ALA A 99 24.86 16.34 -4.52
CA ALA A 99 25.26 14.93 -4.57
C ALA A 99 24.36 14.12 -5.52
N ILE A 100 23.05 14.30 -5.41
CA ILE A 100 22.05 13.64 -6.25
C ILE A 100 21.15 14.70 -6.84
N ILE A 101 21.01 14.69 -8.18
CA ILE A 101 20.19 15.63 -8.93
C ILE A 101 19.21 14.82 -9.78
N GLU A 102 17.94 15.18 -9.78
CA GLU A 102 16.96 14.61 -10.68
C GLU A 102 16.35 15.61 -11.65
N ARG A 103 15.77 15.08 -12.71
CA ARG A 103 14.89 15.79 -13.63
C ARG A 103 13.84 14.85 -14.17
N ASN A 104 12.62 15.36 -14.28
CA ASN A 104 11.57 14.69 -15.03
C ASN A 104 11.79 14.95 -16.53
N LEU A 105 11.81 13.88 -17.33
CA LEU A 105 11.96 13.95 -18.79
C LEU A 105 10.89 13.09 -19.47
N GLY A 106 9.87 13.76 -20.00
CA GLY A 106 8.67 13.08 -20.52
C GLY A 106 7.96 12.31 -19.40
N GLN A 107 7.77 11.01 -19.58
CA GLN A 107 7.22 10.11 -18.56
C GLN A 107 8.32 9.52 -17.64
N GLY A 108 9.58 9.62 -18.03
CA GLY A 108 10.72 9.09 -17.29
C GLY A 108 11.35 10.11 -16.35
N LYS A 109 12.35 9.63 -15.62
CA LYS A 109 13.20 10.44 -14.74
C LYS A 109 14.66 10.23 -15.12
N VAL A 110 15.44 11.28 -15.03
CA VAL A 110 16.90 11.24 -15.13
C VAL A 110 17.41 11.54 -13.73
N VAL A 111 18.17 10.61 -13.14
CA VAL A 111 18.83 10.82 -11.84
C VAL A 111 20.34 10.80 -12.08
N VAL A 112 21.06 11.75 -11.49
CA VAL A 112 22.52 11.83 -11.58
C VAL A 112 23.12 11.80 -10.19
N LEU A 113 24.02 10.85 -9.95
CA LEU A 113 24.86 10.78 -8.76
C LEU A 113 26.24 11.37 -9.12
N THR A 114 26.69 12.37 -8.38
CA THR A 114 27.91 13.14 -8.73
C THR A 114 29.20 12.52 -8.21
N THR A 115 29.16 11.32 -7.63
CA THR A 115 30.35 10.57 -7.22
C THR A 115 30.32 9.15 -7.77
N GLY A 116 31.51 8.57 -7.90
CA GLY A 116 31.70 7.22 -8.40
C GLY A 116 31.37 6.18 -7.35
N VAL A 117 30.73 5.10 -7.81
CA VAL A 117 30.42 3.92 -7.01
C VAL A 117 31.23 2.76 -7.58
N ASP A 118 32.55 2.87 -7.44
CA ASP A 118 33.52 1.96 -8.03
C ASP A 118 34.70 1.68 -7.07
N SER A 119 35.61 0.80 -7.48
CA SER A 119 36.84 0.53 -6.75
C SER A 119 37.92 1.61 -6.94
N ALA A 120 37.66 2.64 -7.75
CA ALA A 120 38.63 3.73 -8.00
C ALA A 120 38.76 4.70 -6.82
N GLY A 121 37.92 4.53 -5.78
CA GLY A 121 38.09 5.20 -4.49
C GLY A 121 37.53 6.64 -4.45
N TRP A 122 36.58 6.96 -5.33
CA TRP A 122 35.87 8.25 -5.27
C TRP A 122 34.93 8.33 -4.07
N SER A 123 34.24 7.24 -3.76
CA SER A 123 33.42 7.08 -2.58
C SER A 123 33.54 5.68 -1.99
N GLN A 124 33.18 5.55 -0.72
CA GLN A 124 33.07 4.26 -0.04
C GLN A 124 31.64 3.70 -0.09
N LEU A 125 30.76 4.23 -0.93
CA LEU A 125 29.33 3.84 -0.96
C LEU A 125 29.12 2.34 -1.20
N LEU A 126 29.97 1.68 -2.00
CA LEU A 126 29.94 0.22 -2.21
C LEU A 126 30.17 -0.58 -0.92
N TYR A 127 30.82 0.00 0.08
CA TYR A 127 31.12 -0.64 1.35
C TYR A 127 30.01 -0.48 2.40
N ALA A 128 28.93 0.25 2.09
CA ALA A 128 27.73 0.36 2.95
C ALA A 128 26.87 -0.92 2.99
N ARG A 129 27.49 -2.10 2.80
CA ARG A 129 26.91 -3.45 2.90
C ARG A 129 25.49 -3.55 2.34
N TRP A 130 24.51 -3.78 3.20
CA TRP A 130 23.10 -3.96 2.84
C TRP A 130 22.44 -2.63 2.46
N SER A 131 22.87 -1.51 3.03
CA SER A 131 22.31 -0.18 2.76
C SER A 131 22.59 0.25 1.32
N TYR A 132 23.75 -0.09 0.76
CA TYR A 132 24.01 0.14 -0.66
C TYR A 132 23.06 -0.69 -1.55
N LEU A 133 22.85 -1.96 -1.23
CA LEU A 133 21.94 -2.82 -1.98
C LEU A 133 20.50 -2.31 -1.93
N ALA A 134 20.05 -1.90 -0.73
CA ALA A 134 18.74 -1.26 -0.55
C ALA A 134 18.64 0.03 -1.37
N PHE A 135 19.71 0.83 -1.44
CA PHE A 135 19.75 2.07 -2.21
C PHE A 135 19.66 1.79 -3.70
N ALA A 136 20.40 0.79 -4.20
CA ALA A 136 20.36 0.40 -5.60
C ALA A 136 18.98 -0.15 -6.00
N ASP A 137 18.34 -0.96 -5.15
CA ASP A 137 16.97 -1.44 -5.36
C ASP A 137 15.96 -0.29 -5.36
N GLN A 138 16.03 0.61 -4.38
CA GLN A 138 15.15 1.78 -4.30
C GLN A 138 15.34 2.74 -5.46
N LEU A 139 16.57 3.02 -5.86
CA LEU A 139 16.87 3.81 -7.04
C LEU A 139 16.31 3.15 -8.30
N THR A 140 16.45 1.84 -8.43
CA THR A 140 15.89 1.08 -9.57
C THR A 140 14.36 1.17 -9.58
N ARG A 141 13.70 0.94 -8.44
CA ARG A 141 12.24 1.09 -8.30
C ARG A 141 11.81 2.52 -8.62
N TYR A 142 12.51 3.51 -8.12
CA TYR A 142 12.23 4.93 -8.35
C TYR A 142 12.33 5.31 -9.83
N LEU A 143 13.32 4.77 -10.56
CA LEU A 143 13.46 4.96 -12.01
C LEU A 143 12.42 4.20 -12.82
N ILE A 144 11.99 3.01 -12.35
CA ILE A 144 10.93 2.22 -12.98
C ILE A 144 9.55 2.83 -12.69
N HIS A 145 9.40 3.48 -11.53
CA HIS A 145 8.24 4.27 -11.12
C HIS A 145 8.18 5.59 -11.92
N THR A 146 8.15 5.41 -13.24
CA THR A 146 7.39 6.26 -14.16
C THR A 146 6.01 6.44 -13.52
N ARG A 147 5.38 7.62 -13.61
CA ARG A 147 3.94 7.76 -13.29
C ARG A 147 3.12 6.92 -14.29
N SER A 148 3.28 5.61 -14.24
CA SER A 148 2.44 4.65 -14.93
C SER A 148 1.14 4.62 -14.16
N ASN A 149 0.05 4.64 -14.89
CA ASN A 149 -1.26 4.45 -14.28
C ASN A 149 -1.23 3.18 -13.45
N ARG A 150 -1.82 3.27 -12.25
CA ARG A 150 -2.03 2.10 -11.40
C ARG A 150 -2.70 1.03 -12.27
N ALA A 151 -2.03 -0.12 -12.38
CA ALA A 151 -2.43 -1.20 -13.27
C ALA A 151 -3.24 -2.30 -12.57
N ASN A 152 -3.38 -2.21 -11.24
CA ASN A 152 -4.08 -3.20 -10.42
C ASN A 152 -5.04 -2.50 -9.45
N TYR A 153 -6.32 -2.82 -9.56
CA TYR A 153 -7.40 -2.34 -8.69
C TYR A 153 -8.12 -3.52 -8.04
N LEU A 154 -8.85 -3.27 -6.97
CA LEU A 154 -9.79 -4.21 -6.37
C LEU A 154 -11.20 -3.99 -6.93
N ALA A 155 -12.01 -5.04 -6.95
CA ALA A 155 -13.41 -4.94 -7.37
C ALA A 155 -14.14 -3.88 -6.52
N GLY A 156 -14.76 -2.91 -7.18
CA GLY A 156 -15.46 -1.79 -6.55
C GLY A 156 -14.60 -0.55 -6.27
N GLU A 157 -13.27 -0.61 -6.44
CA GLU A 157 -12.46 0.62 -6.49
C GLU A 157 -12.75 1.40 -7.77
N ILE A 158 -12.41 2.69 -7.77
CA ILE A 158 -12.52 3.55 -8.94
C ILE A 158 -11.15 3.57 -9.65
N ALA A 159 -11.10 3.10 -10.89
CA ALA A 159 -9.87 3.15 -11.67
C ALA A 159 -9.63 4.52 -12.29
N SER A 160 -8.37 4.99 -12.32
CA SER A 160 -7.98 6.24 -12.96
C SER A 160 -6.92 5.99 -14.02
N TYR A 161 -7.07 6.63 -15.18
CA TYR A 161 -6.09 6.57 -16.26
C TYR A 161 -5.72 7.98 -16.71
N GLN A 162 -4.44 8.32 -16.55
CA GLN A 162 -3.80 9.53 -17.02
C GLN A 162 -3.00 9.22 -18.29
N TRP A 163 -3.30 9.89 -19.41
CA TRP A 163 -2.51 9.70 -20.62
C TRP A 163 -1.20 10.51 -20.56
N PRO A 164 -0.18 10.14 -21.36
CA PRO A 164 1.07 10.87 -21.41
C PRO A 164 0.88 12.34 -21.80
N ALA A 165 1.60 13.26 -21.15
CA ALA A 165 1.61 14.68 -21.51
C ALA A 165 2.14 14.95 -22.94
N SER A 166 2.85 13.99 -23.53
CA SER A 166 3.34 14.03 -24.91
C SER A 166 2.32 13.52 -25.94
N ALA A 167 1.21 12.90 -25.50
CA ALA A 167 0.17 12.41 -26.36
C ALA A 167 -0.84 13.52 -26.68
N ILE A 168 -1.47 13.44 -27.86
CA ILE A 168 -2.60 14.30 -28.23
C ILE A 168 -3.74 14.00 -27.25
N GLU A 169 -4.44 15.04 -26.79
CA GLU A 169 -5.61 14.89 -25.92
C GLU A 169 -6.67 14.04 -26.63
N PRO A 170 -7.02 12.85 -26.09
CA PRO A 170 -8.00 11.98 -26.72
C PRO A 170 -9.41 12.50 -26.46
N GLU A 171 -10.25 12.53 -27.49
CA GLU A 171 -11.65 12.95 -27.33
C GLU A 171 -12.51 11.85 -26.70
N THR A 172 -12.24 10.60 -27.08
CA THR A 172 -13.00 9.43 -26.62
C THR A 172 -12.11 8.22 -26.38
N PHE A 173 -12.43 7.47 -25.34
CA PHE A 173 -11.86 6.16 -25.08
C PHE A 173 -12.93 5.08 -25.22
N LEU A 174 -12.53 3.93 -25.74
CA LEU A 174 -13.30 2.70 -25.73
C LEU A 174 -12.78 1.79 -24.63
N LEU A 175 -13.56 1.60 -23.57
CA LEU A 175 -13.27 0.65 -22.49
C LEU A 175 -13.87 -0.71 -22.85
N ARG A 176 -13.01 -1.71 -22.98
CA ARG A 176 -13.41 -3.12 -23.02
C ARG A 176 -13.32 -3.70 -21.62
N THR A 177 -14.41 -4.28 -21.17
CA THR A 177 -14.55 -4.88 -19.85
C THR A 177 -14.34 -6.40 -19.93
N PRO A 178 -14.04 -7.07 -18.80
CA PRO A 178 -13.86 -8.53 -18.75
C PRO A 178 -15.10 -9.32 -19.19
N ASP A 179 -16.30 -8.75 -19.03
CA ASP A 179 -17.58 -9.33 -19.48
C ASP A 179 -17.88 -9.07 -20.97
N LEU A 180 -16.86 -8.72 -21.75
CA LEU A 180 -16.90 -8.48 -23.20
C LEU A 180 -17.78 -7.30 -23.63
N LYS A 181 -18.20 -6.44 -22.69
CA LYS A 181 -18.87 -5.18 -23.02
C LYS A 181 -17.85 -4.14 -23.50
N GLN A 182 -18.35 -3.20 -24.29
CA GLN A 182 -17.58 -2.06 -24.76
C GLN A 182 -18.32 -0.79 -24.39
N LEU A 183 -17.67 0.06 -23.60
CA LEU A 183 -18.23 1.31 -23.09
C LEU A 183 -17.44 2.47 -23.67
N LEU A 184 -18.14 3.47 -24.19
CA LEU A 184 -17.49 4.68 -24.69
C LEU A 184 -17.41 5.71 -23.55
N ILE A 185 -16.20 6.17 -23.26
CA ILE A 185 -15.92 7.17 -22.24
C ILE A 185 -15.55 8.46 -22.96
N GLN A 186 -16.36 9.50 -22.76
CA GLN A 186 -16.05 10.84 -23.27
C GLN A 186 -15.08 11.54 -22.32
N VAL A 187 -14.03 12.13 -22.90
CA VAL A 187 -13.06 12.93 -22.17
C VAL A 187 -13.58 14.36 -22.08
N LYS A 188 -13.54 14.94 -20.88
CA LYS A 188 -13.86 16.36 -20.69
C LYS A 188 -12.72 17.20 -21.25
N ALA A 189 -13.02 18.24 -22.02
CA ALA A 189 -12.01 19.12 -22.58
C ALA A 189 -11.10 19.73 -21.48
N GLY A 190 -9.78 19.61 -21.66
CA GLY A 190 -8.77 20.06 -20.71
C GLY A 190 -8.56 19.12 -19.51
N ALA A 191 -9.20 17.94 -19.48
CA ALA A 191 -8.85 16.91 -18.51
C ALA A 191 -7.46 16.36 -18.82
N GLN A 192 -6.76 15.84 -17.80
CA GLN A 192 -5.50 15.12 -17.98
C GLN A 192 -5.62 13.64 -17.64
N GLN A 193 -6.74 13.25 -17.04
CA GLN A 193 -7.04 11.89 -16.64
C GLN A 193 -8.54 11.61 -16.80
N ILE A 194 -8.87 10.34 -17.01
CA ILE A 194 -10.23 9.82 -16.91
C ILE A 194 -10.37 8.96 -15.65
N THR A 195 -11.60 8.87 -15.19
CA THR A 195 -11.99 8.06 -14.04
C THR A 195 -13.03 7.06 -14.51
N ILE A 196 -12.87 5.80 -14.11
CA ILE A 196 -13.70 4.65 -14.51
C ILE A 196 -14.41 4.18 -13.23
N PRO A 197 -15.68 4.58 -13.02
CA PRO A 197 -16.37 4.39 -11.75
C PRO A 197 -16.91 2.97 -11.52
N GLU A 198 -17.09 2.15 -12.56
CA GLU A 198 -17.75 0.84 -12.48
C GLU A 198 -16.80 -0.35 -12.72
N THR A 199 -15.75 -0.45 -11.92
CA THR A 199 -14.80 -1.58 -11.97
C THR A 199 -15.19 -2.69 -10.99
N THR A 200 -16.38 -3.28 -11.18
CA THR A 200 -16.90 -4.39 -10.35
C THR A 200 -16.61 -5.77 -10.93
N ALA A 201 -16.52 -5.91 -12.26
CA ALA A 201 -16.20 -7.18 -12.89
C ALA A 201 -14.71 -7.51 -12.70
N ILE A 202 -14.41 -8.71 -12.19
CA ILE A 202 -13.03 -9.15 -11.99
C ILE A 202 -12.42 -9.52 -13.34
N GLY A 203 -11.17 -9.11 -13.58
CA GLY A 203 -10.41 -9.45 -14.78
C GLY A 203 -9.67 -8.27 -15.41
N HIS A 204 -9.31 -8.43 -16.68
CA HIS A 204 -8.55 -7.43 -17.42
C HIS A 204 -9.46 -6.45 -18.17
N TYR A 205 -9.25 -5.18 -17.91
CA TYR A 205 -9.86 -4.08 -18.65
C TYR A 205 -8.86 -3.53 -19.66
N GLN A 206 -9.35 -3.22 -20.86
CA GLN A 206 -8.55 -2.59 -21.90
C GLN A 206 -9.16 -1.25 -22.29
N LEU A 207 -8.36 -0.21 -22.22
CA LEU A 207 -8.72 1.14 -22.65
C LEU A 207 -8.05 1.42 -24.00
N ILE A 208 -8.86 1.68 -25.02
CA ILE A 208 -8.39 1.94 -26.38
C ILE A 208 -8.72 3.40 -26.72
N ASP A 209 -7.71 4.16 -27.12
CA ASP A 209 -7.93 5.50 -27.69
C ASP A 209 -8.63 5.36 -29.05
N ASN A 210 -9.81 5.97 -29.17
CA ASN A 210 -10.65 5.95 -30.38
C ASN A 210 -10.69 7.32 -31.08
N SER A 211 -9.78 8.24 -30.73
CA SER A 211 -9.76 9.61 -31.23
C SER A 211 -9.06 9.78 -32.58
N SER A 212 -8.12 8.91 -32.95
CA SER A 212 -7.37 9.01 -34.22
C SER A 212 -7.07 7.64 -34.85
N ASP A 213 -7.25 7.55 -36.16
CA ASP A 213 -7.08 6.28 -36.90
C ASP A 213 -5.60 5.92 -37.15
N SER A 214 -4.68 6.86 -36.93
CA SER A 214 -3.24 6.72 -37.24
C SER A 214 -2.41 6.08 -36.13
N THR A 215 -2.84 6.12 -34.86
CA THR A 215 -2.14 5.44 -33.75
C THR A 215 -3.13 5.05 -32.64
N ARG A 216 -3.75 3.87 -32.74
CA ARG A 216 -4.55 3.29 -31.65
C ARG A 216 -3.63 2.91 -30.49
N SER A 217 -3.49 3.82 -29.53
CA SER A 217 -2.83 3.51 -28.26
C SER A 217 -3.79 2.70 -27.39
N SER A 218 -3.35 1.55 -26.89
CA SER A 218 -4.13 0.75 -25.95
C SER A 218 -3.37 0.63 -24.64
N SER A 219 -4.08 0.87 -23.53
CA SER A 219 -3.60 0.62 -22.18
C SER A 219 -4.50 -0.41 -21.51
N GLY A 220 -3.99 -1.11 -20.49
CA GLY A 220 -4.77 -2.06 -19.73
C GLY A 220 -4.55 -1.90 -18.24
N PHE A 221 -5.54 -2.34 -17.47
CA PHE A 221 -5.42 -2.53 -16.02
C PHE A 221 -6.22 -3.77 -15.62
N SER A 222 -5.92 -4.32 -14.45
CA SER A 222 -6.58 -5.51 -13.92
C SER A 222 -7.36 -5.15 -12.67
N VAL A 223 -8.55 -5.72 -12.54
CA VAL A 223 -9.38 -5.65 -11.35
C VAL A 223 -9.37 -7.03 -10.70
N ASN A 224 -8.97 -7.09 -9.44
CA ASN A 224 -8.81 -8.31 -8.68
C ASN A 224 -9.86 -8.41 -7.57
N ILE A 225 -10.11 -9.65 -7.11
CA ILE A 225 -10.91 -9.90 -5.91
C ILE A 225 -10.18 -9.38 -4.67
N ASN A 226 -10.92 -9.01 -3.62
CA ASN A 226 -10.30 -8.63 -2.36
C ASN A 226 -9.55 -9.85 -1.78
N PRO A 227 -8.24 -9.77 -1.50
CA PRO A 227 -7.48 -10.88 -0.93
C PRO A 227 -8.08 -11.42 0.38
N ALA A 228 -8.79 -10.57 1.13
CA ALA A 228 -9.48 -10.99 2.35
C ALA A 228 -10.53 -12.09 2.10
N GLU A 229 -11.12 -12.17 0.90
CA GLU A 229 -12.08 -13.22 0.55
C GLU A 229 -11.44 -14.60 0.42
N SER A 230 -10.13 -14.65 0.14
CA SER A 230 -9.35 -15.90 0.07
C SER A 230 -8.63 -16.22 1.38
N ASN A 231 -8.91 -15.46 2.45
CA ASN A 231 -8.36 -15.74 3.75
C ASN A 231 -9.23 -16.78 4.48
N PHE A 232 -8.76 -18.03 4.51
CA PHE A 232 -9.42 -19.15 5.19
C PHE A 232 -8.98 -19.32 6.65
N THR A 233 -8.36 -18.31 7.27
CA THR A 233 -8.11 -18.40 8.72
C THR A 233 -9.44 -18.49 9.47
N PRO A 234 -9.56 -19.43 10.42
CA PRO A 234 -10.74 -19.50 11.26
C PRO A 234 -10.98 -18.17 11.96
N ILE A 235 -12.23 -17.71 11.94
CA ILE A 235 -12.66 -16.51 12.67
C ILE A 235 -12.46 -16.72 14.18
N SER A 236 -11.96 -15.70 14.87
CA SER A 236 -11.74 -15.74 16.32
C SER A 236 -13.03 -15.49 17.11
N GLU A 237 -13.07 -15.89 18.38
CA GLU A 237 -14.20 -15.62 19.27
C GLU A 237 -14.45 -14.11 19.42
N ASN A 238 -13.38 -13.30 19.56
CA ASN A 238 -13.50 -11.83 19.62
C ASN A 238 -14.13 -11.21 18.37
N GLU A 239 -13.83 -11.74 17.18
CA GLU A 239 -14.46 -11.28 15.94
C GLU A 239 -15.92 -11.72 15.88
N LEU A 240 -16.22 -12.93 16.35
CA LEU A 240 -17.59 -13.43 16.44
C LEU A 240 -18.45 -12.60 17.40
N ASP A 241 -17.89 -12.20 18.55
CA ASP A 241 -18.49 -11.27 19.50
C ASP A 241 -18.84 -9.93 18.83
N GLN A 242 -17.97 -9.43 17.96
CA GLN A 242 -18.17 -8.18 17.26
C GLN A 242 -19.27 -8.27 16.18
N PHE A 243 -19.34 -9.38 15.43
CA PHE A 243 -20.32 -9.57 14.36
C PHE A 243 -21.69 -9.99 14.85
N LEU A 244 -21.74 -10.91 15.83
CA LEU A 244 -22.98 -11.55 16.27
C LEU A 244 -23.43 -11.04 17.66
N GLY A 245 -22.51 -10.57 18.49
CA GLY A 245 -22.74 -10.22 19.91
C GLY A 245 -22.40 -11.38 20.84
N ALA A 246 -21.71 -11.09 21.95
CA ALA A 246 -21.08 -12.09 22.82
C ALA A 246 -22.02 -13.17 23.38
N ASP A 247 -23.30 -12.85 23.60
CA ASP A 247 -24.28 -13.79 24.15
C ASP A 247 -25.24 -14.36 23.10
N ARG A 248 -24.98 -14.12 21.81
CA ARG A 248 -25.91 -14.45 20.71
C ARG A 248 -25.51 -15.66 19.89
N TYR A 249 -24.41 -16.30 20.23
CA TYR A 249 -23.92 -17.50 19.55
C TYR A 249 -23.41 -18.54 20.55
N SER A 250 -23.30 -19.79 20.09
CA SER A 250 -22.62 -20.86 20.82
C SER A 250 -21.63 -21.52 19.89
N LEU A 251 -20.34 -21.41 20.22
CA LEU A 251 -19.27 -22.06 19.48
C LEU A 251 -19.07 -23.46 20.04
N THR A 252 -19.12 -24.48 19.18
CA THR A 252 -18.93 -25.87 19.60
C THR A 252 -17.91 -26.53 18.68
N HIS A 253 -16.81 -27.00 19.26
CA HIS A 253 -15.69 -27.61 18.53
C HIS A 253 -15.83 -29.14 18.37
N ASP A 254 -16.88 -29.73 18.92
CA ASP A 254 -17.11 -31.17 18.90
C ASP A 254 -18.57 -31.53 18.52
N MET A 255 -18.74 -32.71 17.92
CA MET A 255 -20.04 -33.16 17.40
C MET A 255 -21.04 -33.53 18.50
N GLU A 256 -20.56 -33.95 19.68
CA GLU A 256 -21.42 -34.42 20.78
C GLU A 256 -22.05 -33.25 21.55
N SER A 257 -21.24 -32.24 21.87
CA SER A 257 -21.62 -30.97 22.46
C SER A 257 -22.59 -30.21 21.55
N LEU A 258 -22.43 -30.27 20.22
CA LEU A 258 -23.37 -29.65 19.28
C LEU A 258 -24.77 -30.29 19.39
N LYS A 259 -24.84 -31.63 19.45
CA LYS A 259 -26.11 -32.36 19.64
C LYS A 259 -26.75 -31.98 20.98
N ARG A 260 -25.96 -31.77 22.04
CA ARG A 260 -26.44 -31.36 23.36
C ARG A 260 -27.02 -29.95 23.35
N THR A 261 -26.36 -29.00 22.70
CA THR A 261 -26.83 -27.61 22.58
C THR A 261 -28.09 -27.51 21.75
N ILE A 262 -28.17 -28.19 20.60
CA ILE A 262 -29.38 -28.24 19.75
C ILE A 262 -30.55 -28.88 20.50
N ARG A 263 -30.30 -29.95 21.25
CA ARG A 263 -31.33 -30.64 22.02
C ARG A 263 -31.90 -29.74 23.13
N THR A 264 -31.06 -28.97 23.81
CA THR A 264 -31.46 -28.02 24.86
C THR A 264 -32.16 -26.78 24.29
N GLY A 265 -31.76 -26.30 23.12
CA GLY A 265 -32.42 -25.16 22.45
C GLY A 265 -33.77 -25.49 21.80
N ARG A 266 -33.98 -26.74 21.37
CA ARG A 266 -35.22 -27.18 20.69
C ARG A 266 -36.25 -27.82 21.62
N LEU A 267 -35.82 -28.47 22.68
CA LEU A 267 -36.67 -28.93 23.77
C LEU A 267 -36.63 -27.84 24.84
N GLY A 268 -37.45 -26.81 24.68
CA GLY A 268 -37.59 -25.76 25.69
C GLY A 268 -37.74 -26.39 27.09
N VAL A 269 -37.17 -25.73 28.10
CA VAL A 269 -37.17 -26.21 29.49
C VAL A 269 -38.54 -26.75 29.86
N GLU A 270 -38.62 -28.02 30.26
CA GLU A 270 -39.88 -28.68 30.60
C GLU A 270 -40.45 -28.02 31.87
N ILE A 271 -41.31 -27.01 31.71
CA ILE A 271 -41.99 -26.31 32.84
C ILE A 271 -43.02 -27.24 33.50
N PHE A 272 -43.41 -28.32 32.82
CA PHE A 272 -44.39 -29.29 33.31
C PHE A 272 -44.05 -29.90 34.68
N PRO A 273 -42.85 -30.47 34.92
CA PRO A 273 -42.47 -30.95 36.26
C PRO A 273 -42.48 -29.86 37.33
N LEU A 274 -42.10 -28.62 37.00
CA LEU A 274 -42.17 -27.49 37.93
C LEU A 274 -43.63 -27.16 38.31
N LEU A 275 -44.51 -27.07 37.31
CA LEU A 275 -45.95 -26.84 37.49
C LEU A 275 -46.62 -27.98 38.25
N ALA A 276 -46.28 -29.23 37.94
CA ALA A 276 -46.81 -30.41 38.64
C ALA A 276 -46.39 -30.41 40.12
N THR A 277 -45.14 -30.02 40.42
CA THR A 277 -44.66 -29.90 41.80
C THR A 277 -45.39 -28.79 42.55
N LEU A 278 -45.60 -27.63 41.91
CA LEU A 278 -46.36 -26.51 42.48
C LEU A 278 -47.82 -26.92 42.76
N LEU A 279 -48.46 -27.62 41.83
CA LEU A 279 -49.83 -28.13 41.97
C LEU A 279 -49.92 -29.11 43.16
N LEU A 280 -48.94 -30.01 43.28
CA LEU A 280 -48.91 -31.00 44.35
C LEU A 280 -48.72 -30.34 45.72
N LEU A 281 -47.89 -29.29 45.81
CA LEU A 281 -47.76 -28.44 47.00
C LEU A 281 -49.09 -27.77 47.38
N LEU A 282 -49.81 -27.24 46.38
CA LEU A 282 -51.13 -26.64 46.58
C LEU A 282 -52.15 -27.64 47.11
N PHE A 283 -52.18 -28.86 46.56
CA PHE A 283 -53.04 -29.94 47.06
C PHE A 283 -52.69 -30.35 48.50
N CYS A 284 -51.42 -30.45 48.83
CA CYS A 284 -51.01 -30.75 50.21
C CYS A 284 -51.43 -29.64 51.18
N LEU A 285 -51.30 -28.37 50.76
CA LEU A 285 -51.75 -27.22 51.53
C LEU A 285 -53.27 -27.23 51.73
N GLU A 286 -54.03 -27.48 50.66
CA GLU A 286 -55.49 -27.60 50.72
C GLU A 286 -55.89 -28.73 51.68
N HIS A 287 -55.29 -29.91 51.54
CA HIS A 287 -55.60 -31.05 52.40
C HIS A 287 -55.25 -30.76 53.87
N PHE A 288 -54.14 -30.07 54.14
CA PHE A 288 -53.78 -29.65 55.49
C PHE A 288 -54.80 -28.65 56.07
N THR A 289 -55.22 -27.65 55.28
CA THR A 289 -56.24 -26.69 55.72
C THR A 289 -57.60 -27.35 55.96
N ALA A 290 -58.01 -28.29 55.11
CA ALA A 290 -59.24 -29.04 55.29
C ALA A 290 -59.21 -29.84 56.59
N ASN A 291 -58.12 -30.56 56.87
CA ASN A 291 -57.99 -31.34 58.10
C ASN A 291 -57.99 -30.47 59.36
N TYR A 292 -57.32 -29.31 59.30
CA TYR A 292 -57.30 -28.36 60.42
C TYR A 292 -58.68 -27.76 60.71
N PHE A 293 -59.49 -27.47 59.69
CA PHE A 293 -60.85 -26.95 59.88
C PHE A 293 -61.85 -28.02 60.34
N TYR A 294 -61.72 -29.28 59.88
CA TYR A 294 -62.58 -30.37 60.36
C TYR A 294 -62.38 -30.70 61.86
N GLU A 295 -61.16 -30.55 62.39
CA GLU A 295 -60.92 -30.70 63.85
C GLU A 295 -61.61 -29.60 64.68
N ILE A 296 -61.75 -28.39 64.13
CA ILE A 296 -62.42 -27.27 64.81
C ILE A 296 -63.95 -27.48 64.83
N ASP A 297 -64.53 -28.01 63.76
CA ASP A 297 -65.98 -28.28 63.68
C ASP A 297 -66.40 -29.51 64.52
N GLN A 298 -65.58 -30.56 64.59
CA GLN A 298 -65.86 -31.72 65.47
C GLN A 298 -65.76 -31.40 66.97
N ALA A 299 -64.88 -30.46 67.35
CA ALA A 299 -64.82 -29.95 68.72
C ALA A 299 -66.04 -29.08 69.08
N ALA A 300 -66.70 -28.44 68.10
CA ALA A 300 -67.91 -27.66 68.33
C ALA A 300 -69.16 -28.54 68.52
N GLU A 301 -69.30 -29.64 67.77
CA GLU A 301 -70.45 -30.58 67.91
C GLU A 301 -70.42 -31.42 69.18
N THR A 302 -69.26 -31.60 69.82
CA THR A 302 -69.16 -32.34 71.10
C THR A 302 -69.50 -31.50 72.33
N THR A 303 -69.85 -30.22 72.16
CA THR A 303 -70.16 -29.28 73.26
C THR A 303 -71.61 -28.76 73.25
N SER A 304 -72.52 -29.38 72.49
CA SER A 304 -73.96 -29.04 72.48
C SER A 304 -74.85 -30.18 72.94
#